data_AF-A0A2V2DZL5-F1
#
_entry.id   AF-A0A2V2DZL5-F1
#
_cell.length_a   1.000
_cell.length_b   1.000
_cell.length_c   1.000
_cell.angle_alpha   90.00
_cell.angle_beta   90.00
_cell.angle_gamma   90.00
#
_symmetry.space_group_name_H-M   'P 1'
#
loop_
_entity.id
_entity.type
_entity.pdbx_description
1 polymer ?
#
loop_
_entity_poly.entity_id
_entity_poly.type
_entity_poly.pdbx_seq_one_letter_code
_entity_poly.pdbx_strand_id
1 'polypeptide(L)'
;MKSLMCVSLRSTVSSKTSTVLWKSSASSSKPRTKPRSDPVCFSMGGVRMHPILLILFLLESIIFAVTGYLVGRKHTPFPDFRIGLHMEDAMNNRDAWESANRLCGLLCVVSAAVFLSTGLLLYFLKRGTGTAVLSLLGLSAVCIPISVLCPSAYAKRKFH
;
A
#
# COMPACT_ATOMS: atom_id res chain seq x y z
N MET A 1 9.55 -8.97 -43.05
CA MET A 1 9.33 -10.00 -44.09
C MET A 1 8.45 -11.10 -43.53
N LYS A 2 7.49 -11.57 -44.34
CA LYS A 2 6.48 -12.64 -44.15
C LYS A 2 5.22 -12.29 -43.33
N SER A 3 4.26 -11.77 -44.08
CA SER A 3 2.80 -11.87 -43.91
C SER A 3 2.35 -13.34 -43.98
N LEU A 4 1.28 -13.73 -43.25
CA LEU A 4 0.26 -14.66 -43.74
C LEU A 4 -0.95 -14.73 -42.78
N MET A 5 -2.07 -14.17 -43.26
CA MET A 5 -3.43 -14.57 -42.88
C MET A 5 -3.74 -16.00 -43.39
N CYS A 6 -4.60 -16.73 -42.68
CA CYS A 6 -5.53 -17.74 -43.23
C CYS A 6 -6.63 -17.96 -42.18
N VAL A 7 -7.85 -17.45 -42.35
CA VAL A 7 -9.00 -17.97 -43.15
C VAL A 7 -9.65 -19.22 -42.55
N SER A 8 -10.85 -18.97 -42.00
CA SER A 8 -12.09 -19.76 -41.90
C SER A 8 -12.18 -21.10 -42.65
N LEU A 9 -12.77 -22.14 -42.01
CA LEU A 9 -14.09 -22.70 -42.39
C LEU A 9 -14.40 -24.05 -41.70
N ARG A 10 -15.61 -24.08 -41.14
CA ARG A 10 -16.67 -25.09 -41.34
C ARG A 10 -16.51 -26.52 -40.79
N SER A 11 -17.47 -26.79 -39.92
CA SER A 11 -18.07 -28.06 -39.48
C SER A 11 -18.25 -29.14 -40.55
N THR A 12 -18.03 -30.39 -40.15
CA THR A 12 -18.64 -31.58 -40.75
C THR A 12 -19.07 -32.58 -39.67
N VAL A 13 -20.37 -32.90 -39.68
CA VAL A 13 -21.01 -34.08 -39.10
C VAL A 13 -21.13 -35.12 -40.22
N SER A 14 -20.98 -36.42 -39.90
CA SER A 14 -21.53 -37.63 -40.60
C SER A 14 -20.51 -38.78 -40.45
N SER A 15 -20.71 -39.90 -39.72
CA SER A 15 -21.71 -41.01 -39.79
C SER A 15 -21.00 -42.33 -40.20
N LYS A 16 -21.44 -43.45 -39.60
CA LYS A 16 -21.18 -44.89 -39.88
C LYS A 16 -19.92 -45.54 -39.27
N THR A 17 -20.02 -46.39 -38.25
CA THR A 17 -20.44 -47.83 -38.12
C THR A 17 -19.34 -48.85 -38.45
N SER A 18 -19.15 -49.81 -37.52
CA SER A 18 -18.58 -51.18 -37.63
C SER A 18 -17.15 -51.44 -37.12
N THR A 19 -17.12 -51.90 -35.85
CA THR A 19 -16.46 -53.13 -35.34
C THR A 19 -15.14 -53.59 -35.95
N VAL A 20 -14.04 -53.53 -35.16
CA VAL A 20 -13.09 -54.65 -35.01
C VAL A 20 -12.60 -54.71 -33.56
N LEU A 21 -12.82 -55.89 -33.00
CA LEU A 21 -12.36 -56.46 -31.75
C LEU A 21 -10.82 -56.49 -31.69
N TRP A 22 -10.19 -55.97 -30.63
CA TRP A 22 -9.09 -56.70 -29.94
C TRP A 22 -8.84 -56.08 -28.56
N LYS A 23 -8.93 -56.96 -27.57
CA LYS A 23 -8.73 -56.73 -26.14
C LYS A 23 -7.23 -56.83 -25.89
N SER A 24 -6.60 -55.81 -25.33
CA SER A 24 -5.30 -55.97 -24.67
C SER A 24 -5.37 -55.34 -23.29
N SER A 25 -5.33 -56.23 -22.32
CA SER A 25 -5.23 -55.94 -20.89
C SER A 25 -3.87 -55.35 -20.53
N ALA A 26 -3.87 -54.65 -19.41
CA ALA A 26 -2.74 -54.33 -18.53
C ALA A 26 -2.00 -53.00 -18.76
N SER A 27 -2.47 -51.97 -18.05
CA SER A 27 -1.57 -51.14 -17.25
C SER A 27 -2.36 -50.51 -16.11
N SER A 28 -2.33 -51.18 -14.95
CA SER A 28 -2.77 -50.62 -13.68
C SER A 28 -1.66 -49.73 -13.13
N SER A 29 -1.83 -48.42 -13.22
CA SER A 29 -1.22 -47.50 -12.26
C SER A 29 -2.12 -46.27 -12.05
N LYS A 30 -2.55 -46.07 -10.81
CA LYS A 30 -3.38 -44.94 -10.37
C LYS A 30 -2.74 -43.58 -10.73
N PRO A 31 -3.52 -42.55 -11.10
CA PRO A 31 -2.98 -41.22 -11.30
C PRO A 31 -2.59 -40.62 -9.94
N ARG A 32 -1.29 -40.38 -9.73
CA ARG A 32 -0.82 -39.54 -8.63
C ARG A 32 -1.02 -38.09 -9.04
N THR A 33 -2.09 -37.48 -8.57
CA THR A 33 -2.36 -36.04 -8.70
C THR A 33 -1.20 -35.27 -8.06
N LYS A 34 -0.27 -34.76 -8.87
CA LYS A 34 0.59 -33.65 -8.43
C LYS A 34 -0.33 -32.46 -8.18
N PRO A 35 -0.26 -31.77 -7.03
CA PRO A 35 -0.88 -30.47 -6.91
C PRO A 35 -0.21 -29.59 -7.95
N ARG A 36 -0.99 -29.13 -8.92
CA ARG A 36 -0.57 -28.12 -9.87
C ARG A 36 -0.37 -26.87 -9.02
N SER A 37 0.88 -26.57 -8.68
CA SER A 37 1.28 -25.24 -8.23
C SER A 37 1.15 -24.33 -9.43
N ASP A 38 -0.08 -24.02 -9.80
CA ASP A 38 -0.35 -22.95 -10.75
C ASP A 38 0.30 -21.71 -10.14
N PRO A 39 1.28 -21.08 -10.80
CA PRO A 39 1.74 -19.79 -10.35
C PRO A 39 0.49 -18.92 -10.29
N VAL A 40 0.25 -18.28 -9.15
CA VAL A 40 -0.76 -17.24 -9.04
C VAL A 40 -0.32 -16.14 -9.99
N CYS A 41 -0.72 -16.25 -11.26
CA CYS A 41 -0.62 -15.20 -12.23
C CYS A 41 -1.57 -14.11 -11.73
N PHE A 42 -1.05 -13.25 -10.85
CA PHE A 42 -1.62 -11.93 -10.61
C PHE A 42 -1.59 -11.23 -11.97
N SER A 43 -2.71 -11.37 -12.69
CA SER A 43 -2.94 -10.70 -13.96
C SER A 43 -2.91 -9.21 -13.68
N MET A 44 -1.73 -8.61 -13.87
CA MET A 44 -1.52 -7.16 -13.90
C MET A 44 -2.09 -6.61 -15.21
N GLY A 45 -3.38 -6.88 -15.48
CA GLY A 45 -4.14 -6.09 -16.43
C GLY A 45 -4.01 -4.63 -16.00
N GLY A 46 -3.80 -3.70 -16.94
CA GLY A 46 -3.52 -2.29 -16.66
C GLY A 46 -4.61 -1.63 -15.82
N VAL A 47 -4.53 -1.80 -14.50
CA VAL A 47 -5.44 -1.18 -13.54
C VAL A 47 -4.94 0.25 -13.35
N ARG A 48 -5.50 1.17 -14.11
CA ARG A 48 -5.30 2.60 -13.88
C ARG A 48 -5.69 2.91 -12.44
N MET A 49 -4.79 3.54 -11.68
CA MET A 49 -5.08 4.02 -10.33
C MET A 49 -6.40 4.78 -10.33
N HIS A 50 -7.37 4.32 -9.54
CA HIS A 50 -8.68 4.95 -9.48
C HIS A 50 -8.50 6.38 -8.92
N PRO A 51 -9.15 7.42 -9.48
CA PRO A 51 -9.00 8.81 -9.02
C PRO A 51 -9.35 8.98 -7.54
N ILE A 52 -10.23 8.11 -7.01
CA ILE A 52 -10.57 8.03 -5.58
C ILE A 52 -9.32 7.83 -4.71
N LEU A 53 -8.37 6.99 -5.12
CA LEU A 53 -7.16 6.74 -4.33
C LEU A 53 -6.27 7.99 -4.27
N LEU A 54 -6.18 8.76 -5.35
CA LEU A 54 -5.45 10.03 -5.34
C LEU A 54 -6.07 11.01 -4.34
N ILE A 55 -7.40 11.07 -4.28
CA ILE A 55 -8.12 11.90 -3.30
C ILE A 55 -7.80 11.43 -1.87
N LEU A 56 -7.73 10.11 -1.62
CA LEU A 56 -7.35 9.58 -0.30
C LEU A 56 -5.91 9.98 0.08
N PHE A 57 -4.95 9.87 -0.84
CA PHE A 57 -3.58 10.35 -0.59
C PHE A 57 -3.51 11.85 -0.30
N LEU A 58 -4.31 12.66 -1.01
CA LEU A 58 -4.41 14.10 -0.78
C LEU A 58 -5.03 14.40 0.59
N LEU A 59 -6.12 13.73 0.94
CA LEU A 59 -6.80 13.90 2.22
C LEU A 59 -5.87 13.54 3.38
N GLU A 60 -5.19 12.39 3.30
CA GLU A 60 -4.21 11.95 4.30
C GLU A 60 -3.09 12.99 4.45
N SER A 61 -2.55 13.46 3.32
CA SER A 61 -1.52 14.51 3.31
C SER A 61 -1.98 15.80 3.98
N ILE A 62 -3.21 16.25 3.70
CA ILE A 62 -3.79 17.45 4.32
C ILE A 62 -3.95 17.26 5.83
N ILE A 63 -4.44 16.10 6.28
CA ILE A 63 -4.60 15.79 7.71
C ILE A 63 -3.24 15.87 8.42
N PHE A 64 -2.20 15.25 7.85
CA PHE A 64 -0.85 15.33 8.40
C PHE A 64 -0.27 16.74 8.38
N ALA A 65 -0.49 17.50 7.30
CA ALA A 65 0.00 18.87 7.18
C ALA A 65 -0.65 19.80 8.22
N VAL A 66 -1.98 19.73 8.37
CA VAL A 66 -2.74 20.52 9.35
C VAL A 66 -2.35 20.12 10.77
N THR A 67 -2.30 18.82 11.06
CA THR A 67 -1.87 18.32 12.38
C THR A 67 -0.44 18.77 12.69
N GLY A 68 0.47 18.63 11.74
CA GLY A 68 1.86 19.04 11.88
C GLY A 68 2.03 20.54 12.09
N TYR A 69 1.20 21.36 11.42
CA TYR A 69 1.17 22.81 11.63
C TYR A 69 0.62 23.17 13.02
N LEU A 70 -0.50 22.55 13.43
CA LEU A 70 -1.12 22.83 14.73
C LEU A 70 -0.19 22.44 15.88
N VAL A 71 0.38 21.23 15.84
CA VAL A 71 1.29 20.74 16.88
C VAL A 71 2.65 21.45 16.81
N GLY A 72 3.20 21.68 15.62
CA GLY A 72 4.54 22.25 15.47
C GLY A 72 4.62 23.77 15.70
N ARG A 73 3.55 24.52 15.41
CA ARG A 73 3.54 26.00 15.45
C ARG A 73 2.48 26.61 16.36
N LYS A 74 1.37 25.91 16.62
CA LYS A 74 0.25 26.41 17.42
C LYS A 74 0.07 25.64 18.74
N HIS A 75 1.04 24.83 19.14
CA HIS A 75 1.00 24.20 20.46
C HIS A 75 0.95 25.28 21.54
N THR A 76 0.24 24.99 22.63
CA THR A 76 0.14 25.91 23.75
C THR A 76 1.48 26.04 24.48
N PRO A 77 1.83 27.23 25.00
CA PRO A 77 3.04 27.40 25.78
C PRO A 77 2.90 26.73 27.15
N PHE A 78 3.99 26.13 27.63
CA PHE A 78 4.04 25.52 28.97
C PHE A 78 3.68 26.57 30.05
N PRO A 79 2.91 26.22 31.11
CA PRO A 79 2.36 24.90 31.45
C PRO A 79 0.94 24.63 30.88
N ASP A 80 0.46 25.39 29.91
CA ASP A 80 -0.80 25.08 29.23
C ASP A 80 -0.56 23.96 28.21
N PHE A 81 -1.24 22.83 28.40
CA PHE A 81 -1.10 21.65 27.55
C PHE A 81 -2.29 21.45 26.60
N ARG A 82 -3.24 22.39 26.46
CA ARG A 82 -4.46 22.14 25.68
C ARG A 82 -4.25 21.68 24.23
N ILE A 83 -3.17 22.10 23.57
CA ILE A 83 -2.86 21.74 22.17
C ILE A 83 -1.41 21.29 22.10
N GLY A 84 -1.18 20.02 21.79
CA GLY A 84 0.15 19.44 21.64
C GLY A 84 0.18 17.92 21.83
N LEU A 85 1.38 17.36 21.83
CA LEU A 85 1.67 15.96 22.11
C LEU A 85 1.59 15.72 23.62
N HIS A 86 0.51 15.10 24.08
CA HIS A 86 0.34 14.69 25.47
C HIS A 86 1.12 13.41 25.77
N MET A 87 2.33 13.57 26.27
CA MET A 87 3.17 12.48 26.77
C MET A 87 3.80 12.91 28.09
N GLU A 88 3.86 12.01 29.07
CA GLU A 88 4.47 12.29 30.39
C GLU A 88 5.91 12.82 30.25
N ASP A 89 6.71 12.17 29.39
CA ASP A 89 8.10 12.58 29.09
C ASP A 89 8.19 13.99 28.49
N ALA A 90 7.19 14.42 27.73
CA ALA A 90 7.15 15.74 27.08
C ALA A 90 6.61 16.83 28.02
N MET A 91 5.80 16.47 29.02
CA MET A 91 5.19 17.41 29.97
C MET A 91 6.10 17.70 31.18
N ASN A 92 7.25 17.05 31.29
CA ASN A 92 8.15 17.15 32.44
C ASN A 92 8.78 18.56 32.59
N ASN A 93 9.17 19.19 31.48
CA ASN A 93 9.72 20.54 31.50
C ASN A 93 9.38 21.31 30.20
N ARG A 94 9.57 22.63 30.23
CA ARG A 94 9.26 23.52 29.10
C ARG A 94 10.03 23.15 27.83
N ASP A 95 11.31 22.85 27.96
CA ASP A 95 12.16 22.54 26.79
C ASP A 95 11.80 21.19 26.15
N ALA A 96 11.41 20.20 26.94
CA ALA A 96 10.88 18.92 26.50
C ALA A 96 9.56 19.11 25.76
N TRP A 97 8.66 19.92 26.32
CA TRP A 97 7.38 20.23 25.70
C TRP A 97 7.57 20.91 24.34
N GLU A 98 8.33 22.01 24.28
CA GLU A 98 8.56 22.75 23.03
C GLU A 98 9.30 21.88 21.99
N SER A 99 10.32 21.13 22.40
CA SER A 99 11.11 20.31 21.47
C SER A 99 10.36 19.09 20.95
N ALA A 100 9.60 18.38 21.80
CA ALA A 100 8.80 17.23 21.39
C ALA A 100 7.68 17.65 20.44
N ASN A 101 6.96 18.73 20.74
CA ASN A 101 5.91 19.27 19.87
C ASN A 101 6.47 19.75 18.52
N ARG A 102 7.60 20.45 18.53
CA ARG A 102 8.26 20.90 17.30
C ARG A 102 8.74 19.72 16.44
N LEU A 103 9.30 18.69 17.05
CA LEU A 103 9.75 17.48 16.34
C LEU A 103 8.56 16.67 15.80
N CYS A 104 7.51 16.49 16.60
CA CYS A 104 6.26 15.86 16.17
C CYS A 104 5.66 16.61 14.98
N GLY A 105 5.56 17.93 15.06
CA GLY A 105 5.05 18.76 13.98
C GLY A 105 5.88 18.65 12.70
N LEU A 106 7.21 18.63 12.81
CA LEU A 106 8.10 18.45 11.67
C LEU A 106 7.91 17.08 11.01
N LEU A 107 7.84 16.01 11.79
CA LEU A 107 7.62 14.66 11.27
C LEU A 107 6.28 14.55 10.55
N CYS A 108 5.21 15.13 11.10
CA CYS A 108 3.91 15.17 10.45
C CYS A 108 3.96 15.93 9.10
N VAL A 109 4.63 17.07 9.03
CA VAL A 109 4.78 17.83 7.77
C VAL A 109 5.62 17.04 6.74
N VAL A 110 6.69 16.37 7.17
CA VAL A 110 7.49 15.51 6.29
C VAL A 110 6.65 14.33 5.78
N SER A 111 5.88 13.67 6.65
CA SER A 111 4.96 12.61 6.27
C SER A 111 3.91 13.11 5.26
N ALA A 112 3.34 14.30 5.46
CA ALA A 112 2.42 14.90 4.50
C ALA A 112 3.04 15.04 3.11
N ALA A 113 4.29 15.51 3.02
CA ALA A 113 5.02 15.62 1.75
C ALA A 113 5.30 14.24 1.12
N VAL A 114 5.61 13.23 1.92
CA VAL A 114 5.80 11.84 1.46
C VAL A 114 4.50 11.27 0.89
N PHE A 115 3.35 11.46 1.56
CA PHE A 115 2.05 11.02 1.03
C PHE A 115 1.68 11.73 -0.27
N LEU A 116 1.88 13.05 -0.35
CA LEU A 116 1.59 13.83 -1.54
C LEU A 116 2.45 13.38 -2.73
N SER A 117 3.77 13.29 -2.53
CA SER A 117 4.71 12.87 -3.57
C SER A 117 4.47 11.43 -4.01
N THR A 118 4.18 10.52 -3.08
CA THR A 118 3.85 9.12 -3.40
C THR A 118 2.55 9.03 -4.20
N GLY A 119 1.50 9.74 -3.78
CA GLY A 119 0.22 9.77 -4.49
C GLY A 119 0.36 10.30 -5.92
N LEU A 120 1.09 11.40 -6.11
CA LEU A 120 1.39 11.96 -7.44
C LEU A 120 2.23 11.00 -8.28
N LEU A 121 3.29 10.41 -7.72
CA LEU A 121 4.18 9.49 -8.42
C LEU A 121 3.41 8.24 -8.90
N LEU A 122 2.59 7.64 -8.04
CA LEU A 122 1.76 6.48 -8.40
C LEU A 122 0.75 6.81 -9.50
N TYR A 123 0.18 8.02 -9.45
CA TYR A 123 -0.75 8.51 -10.47
C TYR A 123 -0.05 8.69 -11.83
N PHE A 124 1.11 9.37 -11.87
CA PHE A 124 1.86 9.58 -13.10
C PHE A 124 2.41 8.27 -13.70
N LEU A 125 2.86 7.34 -12.86
CA LEU A 125 3.38 6.04 -13.31
C LEU A 125 2.27 5.06 -13.72
N LYS A 126 0.99 5.45 -13.64
CA LYS A 126 -0.18 4.60 -13.92
C LYS A 126 -0.07 3.22 -13.25
N ARG A 127 0.44 3.19 -12.00
CA ARG A 127 0.62 1.96 -11.24
C ARG A 127 -0.75 1.33 -10.92
N GLY A 128 -0.73 0.01 -10.76
CA GLY A 128 -1.91 -0.77 -10.38
C GLY A 128 -2.53 -0.29 -9.08
N THR A 129 -3.87 -0.29 -9.00
CA THR A 129 -4.63 0.02 -7.77
C THR A 129 -4.12 -0.77 -6.55
N GLY A 130 -3.75 -2.04 -6.71
CA GLY A 130 -3.20 -2.85 -5.61
C GLY A 130 -1.93 -2.27 -5.00
N THR A 131 -1.00 -1.76 -5.82
CA THR A 131 0.21 -1.09 -5.33
C THR A 131 -0.13 0.19 -4.59
N ALA A 132 -1.07 0.99 -5.10
CA ALA A 132 -1.46 2.24 -4.45
C ALA A 132 -2.10 2.03 -3.08
N VAL A 133 -2.98 1.01 -2.94
CA VAL A 133 -3.58 0.64 -1.66
C VAL A 133 -2.51 0.15 -0.68
N LEU A 134 -1.60 -0.72 -1.12
CA LEU A 134 -0.50 -1.20 -0.28
C LEU A 134 0.42 -0.06 0.18
N SER A 135 0.73 0.89 -0.71
CA SER A 135 1.53 2.07 -0.35
C SER A 135 0.80 2.95 0.66
N LEU A 136 -0.50 3.20 0.50
CA LEU A 136 -1.26 4.02 1.45
C LEU A 136 -1.30 3.37 2.84
N LEU A 137 -1.62 2.09 2.91
CA LEU A 137 -1.68 1.34 4.18
C LEU A 137 -0.30 1.17 4.80
N GLY A 138 0.73 0.88 4.00
CA GLY A 138 2.09 0.74 4.48
C GLY A 138 2.66 2.05 5.02
N LEU A 139 2.48 3.16 4.29
CA LEU A 139 2.94 4.46 4.73
C LEU A 139 2.19 4.95 5.97
N SER A 140 0.87 4.78 6.05
CA SER A 140 0.09 5.16 7.24
C SER A 140 0.51 4.36 8.48
N ALA A 141 0.63 3.04 8.35
CA ALA A 141 1.08 2.16 9.43
C ALA A 141 2.47 2.53 9.98
N VAL A 142 3.33 3.17 9.16
CA VAL A 142 4.69 3.57 9.56
C VAL A 142 4.74 5.02 10.02
N CYS A 143 4.11 5.96 9.31
CA CYS A 143 4.16 7.39 9.62
C CYS A 143 3.45 7.74 10.93
N ILE A 144 2.33 7.10 11.24
CA ILE A 144 1.57 7.35 12.48
C ILE A 144 2.42 7.04 13.71
N PRO A 145 2.97 5.81 13.90
CA PRO A 145 3.77 5.51 15.09
C PRO A 145 5.08 6.28 15.10
N ILE A 146 5.76 6.49 13.97
CA ILE A 146 7.01 7.27 13.95
C ILE A 146 6.78 8.71 14.44
N SER A 147 5.70 9.35 13.98
CA SER A 147 5.39 10.74 14.37
C SER A 147 5.11 10.90 15.86
N VAL A 148 4.74 9.83 16.57
CA VAL A 148 4.42 9.84 18.01
C VAL A 148 5.57 9.28 18.86
N LEU A 149 6.18 8.17 18.42
CA LEU A 149 7.24 7.46 19.14
C LEU A 149 8.59 8.17 19.04
N CYS A 150 8.91 8.81 17.92
CA CYS A 150 10.18 9.53 17.79
C CYS A 150 10.26 10.74 18.73
N PRO A 151 9.24 11.61 18.83
CA PRO A 151 9.28 12.74 19.76
C PRO A 151 9.30 12.32 21.23
N SER A 152 8.55 11.28 21.61
CA SER A 152 8.55 10.75 22.98
C SER A 152 9.90 10.11 23.35
N ALA A 153 10.45 9.25 22.48
CA ALA A 153 11.77 8.67 22.70
C ALA A 153 12.89 9.74 22.72
N TYR A 154 12.75 10.81 21.94
CA TYR A 154 13.68 11.94 21.96
C TYR A 154 13.60 12.71 23.29
N ALA A 155 12.38 13.04 23.75
CA ALA A 155 12.16 13.73 25.01
C ALA A 155 12.73 12.90 26.19
N LYS A 156 12.41 11.60 26.22
CA LYS A 156 12.90 10.67 27.23
C LYS A 156 14.43 10.60 27.29
N ARG A 157 15.13 10.58 26.15
CA ARG A 157 16.60 10.45 26.15
C ARG A 157 17.35 11.73 26.51
N LYS A 158 16.72 12.90 26.32
CA LYS A 158 17.39 14.19 26.48
C LYS A 158 17.13 14.82 27.85
N PHE A 159 15.98 14.52 28.45
CA PHE A 159 15.51 15.19 29.67
C PHE A 159 15.33 14.25 30.88
N HIS A 160 15.59 12.95 30.72
CA HIS A 160 15.90 12.00 31.81
C HIS A 160 17.37 11.60 31.74
#